data_AF-A0A4Z0EHQ9-F1
#
_entry.id   AF-A0A4Z0EHQ9-F1
#
_cell.length_a   1.000
_cell.length_b   1.000
_cell.length_c   1.000
_cell.angle_alpha   90.00
_cell.angle_beta   90.00
_cell.angle_gamma   90.00
#
_symmetry.space_group_name_H-M   'P 1'
#
loop_
_entity.id
_entity.type
_entity.pdbx_description
1 polymer ?
#
loop_
_entity_poly.entity_id
_entity_poly.type
_entity_poly.pdbx_seq_one_letter_code
_entity_poly.pdbx_strand_id
1 'polypeptide(L)'
;MPTATVDALNTLGLPPNELRYAYTIVDDFTRKALYKTQDGWLRLNRAYLEQAYGHIGRKVLIKLHKAGIVEATKDYRVPTDTETGYPKGYRVNRALLNYCESQVVDATSTQALPEDEIEAFANQEVTLAHLRELTIDKAGACAHAARRAATITLEKYYVDDAIANPYIEVYDARTGNSWWWSNEQAINFCREKGKQLVMSKRIGSVAHLVNNAAQFVEDRRTYCLKNWLRTLNRMHAQVYRATRNTTNTRLDTELTSLPKDFFNYVTVQGEGIYGVDIANAQFAILAALLRNPEAFAASEARFFEGLVLDEQTNSFIDAALSGSFYERLVELFGVARDKAKTMAFACIFSSANTRTEAKAKLRELFPQLVKITDDFKRAHGDKQLAILLQRIEAQIVLDNVVPKLIKANIWFATKHDSVLCKQHDLAQVTNILHETLAAFGVACALREENVTNLEAPRV
;
A
#
# COMPACT_ATOMS: atom_id res chain seq x y z
N MET A 1 -17.79 3.22 -7.32
CA MET A 1 -18.47 4.30 -8.07
C MET A 1 -19.83 4.55 -7.45
N PRO A 2 -20.37 5.78 -7.49
CA PRO A 2 -21.76 6.06 -7.10
C PRO A 2 -22.78 5.28 -7.96
N THR A 3 -23.94 4.94 -7.42
CA THR A 3 -25.02 4.20 -8.13
C THR A 3 -25.39 4.87 -9.45
N ALA A 4 -25.58 6.20 -9.45
CA ALA A 4 -25.87 6.95 -10.68
C ALA A 4 -24.82 6.79 -11.79
N THR A 5 -23.55 6.57 -11.42
CA THR A 5 -22.49 6.29 -12.41
C THR A 5 -22.59 4.85 -12.93
N VAL A 6 -22.93 3.89 -12.07
CA VAL A 6 -23.12 2.47 -12.42
C VAL A 6 -24.32 2.30 -13.35
N ASP A 7 -25.44 2.94 -13.03
CA ASP A 7 -26.65 2.92 -13.85
C ASP A 7 -26.41 3.54 -15.22
N ALA A 8 -25.70 4.67 -15.26
CA ALA A 8 -25.32 5.31 -16.52
C ALA A 8 -24.42 4.40 -17.38
N LEU A 9 -23.50 3.65 -16.76
CA LEU A 9 -22.64 2.69 -17.45
C LEU A 9 -23.44 1.49 -18.00
N ASN A 10 -24.37 0.95 -17.22
CA ASN A 10 -25.17 -0.21 -17.63
C ASN A 10 -26.19 0.16 -18.73
N THR A 11 -26.71 1.38 -18.72
CA THR A 11 -27.65 1.91 -19.73
C THR A 11 -26.99 2.05 -21.11
N LEU A 12 -25.66 2.08 -21.21
CA LEU A 12 -24.95 2.15 -22.50
C LEU A 12 -25.08 0.89 -23.36
N GLY A 13 -25.50 -0.24 -22.79
CA GLY A 13 -25.61 -1.50 -23.53
C GLY A 13 -24.28 -1.98 -24.14
N LEU A 14 -23.16 -1.71 -23.47
CA LEU A 14 -21.84 -2.12 -23.95
C LEU A 14 -21.68 -3.65 -23.87
N PRO A 15 -21.01 -4.30 -24.85
CA PRO A 15 -20.65 -5.71 -24.72
C PRO A 15 -19.71 -5.95 -23.53
N PRO A 16 -19.70 -7.14 -22.92
CA PRO A 16 -19.02 -7.39 -21.63
C PRO A 16 -17.55 -6.96 -21.58
N ASN A 17 -16.82 -7.16 -22.68
CA ASN A 17 -15.42 -6.76 -22.80
C ASN A 17 -15.24 -5.22 -22.77
N GLU A 18 -16.09 -4.47 -23.46
CA GLU A 18 -16.08 -3.01 -23.44
C GLU A 18 -16.62 -2.44 -22.13
N LEU A 19 -17.62 -3.09 -21.53
CA LEU A 19 -18.16 -2.71 -20.23
C LEU A 19 -17.07 -2.78 -19.15
N ARG A 20 -16.25 -3.83 -19.13
CA ARG A 20 -15.07 -3.93 -18.24
C ARG A 20 -14.13 -2.74 -18.39
N TYR A 21 -13.82 -2.33 -19.61
CA TYR A 21 -12.99 -1.13 -19.86
C TYR A 21 -13.70 0.14 -19.41
N ALA A 22 -15.02 0.23 -19.56
CA ALA A 22 -15.80 1.39 -19.17
C ALA A 22 -15.74 1.61 -17.65
N TYR A 23 -15.98 0.55 -16.86
CA TYR A 23 -15.79 0.57 -15.41
C TYR A 23 -14.34 0.91 -15.03
N THR A 24 -13.36 0.30 -15.70
CA THR A 24 -11.94 0.54 -15.39
C THR A 24 -11.54 2.00 -15.62
N ILE A 25 -11.94 2.60 -16.75
CA ILE A 25 -11.65 3.99 -17.11
C ILE A 25 -12.33 4.95 -16.14
N VAL A 26 -13.60 4.71 -15.80
CA VAL A 26 -14.35 5.56 -14.86
C VAL A 26 -13.78 5.47 -13.45
N ASP A 27 -13.42 4.27 -12.97
CA ASP A 27 -12.79 4.10 -11.66
C ASP A 27 -11.44 4.82 -11.62
N ASP A 28 -10.63 4.61 -12.66
CA ASP A 28 -9.30 5.19 -12.73
C ASP A 28 -9.34 6.71 -12.87
N PHE A 29 -10.29 7.25 -13.63
CA PHE A 29 -10.46 8.69 -13.76
C PHE A 29 -10.99 9.30 -12.46
N THR A 30 -11.96 8.65 -11.82
CA THR A 30 -12.46 9.08 -10.50
C THR A 30 -11.31 9.11 -9.50
N ARG A 31 -10.55 8.01 -9.43
CA ARG A 31 -9.36 7.87 -8.60
C ARG A 31 -8.37 8.98 -8.92
N LYS A 32 -7.76 9.00 -10.11
CA LYS A 32 -6.64 9.89 -10.43
C LYS A 32 -7.02 11.37 -10.41
N ALA A 33 -8.25 11.75 -10.79
CA ALA A 33 -8.68 13.16 -10.77
C ALA A 33 -8.70 13.72 -9.35
N LEU A 34 -9.01 12.87 -8.36
CA LEU A 34 -8.93 13.21 -6.93
C LEU A 34 -7.48 13.33 -6.42
N TYR A 35 -6.50 12.73 -7.09
CA TYR A 35 -5.10 12.66 -6.64
C TYR A 35 -4.17 13.68 -7.28
N LYS A 36 -4.43 14.07 -8.53
CA LYS A 36 -3.42 14.74 -9.36
C LYS A 36 -3.76 16.18 -9.73
N THR A 37 -4.98 16.66 -9.56
CA THR A 37 -5.37 18.00 -10.03
C THR A 37 -6.35 18.75 -9.13
N GLN A 38 -6.10 20.06 -8.93
CA GLN A 38 -6.93 20.95 -8.11
C GLN A 38 -8.30 21.28 -8.77
N ASP A 39 -8.40 21.16 -10.09
CA ASP A 39 -9.61 21.46 -10.89
C ASP A 39 -10.45 20.21 -11.22
N GLY A 40 -9.96 19.02 -10.81
CA GLY A 40 -10.59 17.73 -11.06
C GLY A 40 -10.47 17.24 -12.50
N TRP A 41 -9.58 17.82 -13.32
CA TRP A 41 -9.32 17.38 -14.70
C TRP A 41 -8.05 16.54 -14.80
N LEU A 42 -8.12 15.35 -15.38
CA LEU A 42 -6.97 14.51 -15.68
C LEU A 42 -6.39 14.83 -17.06
N ARG A 43 -5.23 15.46 -17.06
CA ARG A 43 -4.50 15.80 -18.28
C ARG A 43 -3.70 14.57 -18.73
N LEU A 44 -4.25 13.82 -19.69
CA LEU A 44 -3.68 12.54 -20.15
C LEU A 44 -3.31 12.63 -21.64
N ASN A 45 -2.06 12.31 -21.96
CA ASN A 45 -1.60 12.28 -23.36
C ASN A 45 -2.05 11.00 -24.08
N ARG A 46 -1.97 11.01 -25.41
CA ARG A 46 -2.43 9.89 -26.25
C ARG A 46 -1.67 8.59 -25.96
N ALA A 47 -0.34 8.66 -25.85
CA ALA A 47 0.51 7.49 -25.59
C ALA A 47 0.16 6.80 -24.27
N TYR A 48 -0.14 7.58 -23.23
CA TYR A 48 -0.56 7.07 -21.94
C TYR A 48 -1.89 6.34 -22.01
N LEU A 49 -2.89 6.90 -22.70
CA LEU A 49 -4.20 6.24 -22.86
C LEU A 49 -4.09 4.91 -23.62
N GLU A 50 -3.20 4.86 -24.61
CA GLU A 50 -2.93 3.67 -25.41
C GLU A 50 -2.19 2.60 -24.60
N GLN A 51 -1.19 2.98 -23.80
CA GLN A 51 -0.49 2.09 -22.89
C GLN A 51 -1.38 1.57 -21.75
N ALA A 52 -2.21 2.43 -21.17
CA ALA A 52 -3.02 2.09 -19.99
C ALA A 52 -4.27 1.27 -20.34
N TYR A 53 -4.89 1.51 -21.50
CA TYR A 53 -6.20 0.94 -21.82
C TYR A 53 -6.26 0.25 -23.19
N GLY A 54 -5.18 0.30 -23.97
CA GLY A 54 -5.14 -0.26 -25.31
C GLY A 54 -6.11 0.39 -26.30
N HIS A 55 -6.20 -0.20 -27.49
CA HIS A 55 -7.05 0.29 -28.57
C HIS A 55 -8.56 0.19 -28.23
N ILE A 56 -8.97 -0.87 -27.52
CA ILE A 56 -10.36 -1.10 -27.12
C ILE A 56 -10.79 -0.05 -26.09
N GLY A 57 -9.99 0.20 -25.06
CA GLY A 57 -10.30 1.21 -24.04
C GLY A 57 -10.42 2.63 -24.61
N ARG A 58 -9.65 2.97 -25.66
CA ARG A 58 -9.82 4.25 -26.36
C ARG A 58 -11.19 4.37 -27.05
N LYS A 59 -11.67 3.32 -27.72
CA LYS A 59 -13.01 3.30 -28.32
C LYS A 59 -14.09 3.49 -27.25
N VAL A 60 -13.92 2.83 -26.10
CA VAL A 60 -14.83 2.95 -24.96
C VAL A 60 -14.82 4.37 -24.39
N LEU A 61 -13.65 5.00 -24.24
CA LEU A 61 -13.54 6.39 -23.78
C LEU A 61 -14.33 7.37 -24.66
N ILE A 62 -14.33 7.16 -25.98
CA ILE A 62 -15.13 7.98 -26.93
C ILE A 62 -16.63 7.77 -26.67
N LYS A 63 -17.07 6.53 -26.45
CA LYS A 63 -18.47 6.21 -26.15
C LYS A 63 -18.90 6.85 -24.82
N LEU A 64 -18.07 6.74 -23.78
CA LEU A 64 -18.29 7.40 -22.49
C LEU A 64 -18.40 8.92 -22.61
N HIS A 65 -17.57 9.53 -23.48
CA HIS A 65 -17.63 10.96 -23.71
C HIS A 65 -18.91 11.39 -24.42
N LYS A 66 -19.31 10.66 -25.48
CA LYS A 66 -20.57 10.93 -26.20
C LYS A 66 -21.80 10.78 -25.31
N ALA A 67 -21.77 9.84 -24.37
CA ALA A 67 -22.84 9.61 -23.42
C ALA A 67 -22.85 10.59 -22.24
N GLY A 68 -21.93 11.56 -22.20
CA GLY A 68 -21.86 12.54 -21.11
C GLY A 68 -21.40 11.95 -19.77
N ILE A 69 -20.87 10.72 -19.75
CA ILE A 69 -20.35 10.07 -18.53
C ILE A 69 -18.93 10.56 -18.24
N VAL A 70 -18.15 10.82 -19.29
CA VAL A 70 -16.82 11.44 -19.20
C VAL A 70 -16.81 12.78 -19.92
N GLU A 71 -16.39 13.83 -19.23
CA GLU A 71 -16.17 15.14 -19.80
C GLU A 71 -14.73 15.24 -20.33
N ALA A 72 -14.53 16.05 -21.38
CA ALA A 72 -13.21 16.34 -21.93
C ALA A 72 -13.03 17.84 -22.19
N THR A 73 -11.85 18.40 -21.88
CA THR A 73 -11.57 19.82 -22.13
C THR A 73 -11.49 20.10 -23.63
N LYS A 74 -11.88 21.33 -24.03
CA LYS A 74 -11.67 21.82 -25.40
C LYS A 74 -10.27 22.39 -25.58
N ASP A 75 -9.66 22.89 -24.51
CA ASP A 75 -8.30 23.41 -24.51
C ASP A 75 -7.29 22.26 -24.40
N TYR A 76 -6.64 21.94 -25.51
CA TYR A 76 -5.46 21.08 -25.60
C TYR A 76 -4.58 21.55 -26.78
N ARG A 77 -3.26 21.39 -26.67
CA ARG A 77 -2.32 21.75 -27.75
C ARG A 77 -1.40 20.56 -28.06
N VAL A 78 -1.38 20.14 -29.33
CA VAL A 78 -0.43 19.13 -29.80
C VAL A 78 0.96 19.79 -29.90
N PRO A 79 2.05 19.15 -29.43
CA PRO A 79 3.39 19.71 -29.56
C PRO A 79 3.76 19.98 -31.03
N THR A 80 4.47 21.08 -31.26
CA THR A 80 5.13 21.40 -32.54
C THR A 80 6.64 21.52 -32.30
N ASP A 81 7.43 21.67 -33.37
CA ASP A 81 8.89 21.81 -33.26
C ASP A 81 9.32 23.07 -32.47
N THR A 82 8.43 24.05 -32.31
CA THR A 82 8.69 25.35 -31.67
C THR A 82 7.96 25.57 -30.35
N GLU A 83 6.95 24.75 -30.02
CA GLU A 83 6.13 24.95 -28.82
C GLU A 83 5.82 23.64 -28.07
N THR A 84 5.94 23.68 -26.74
CA THR A 84 5.52 22.58 -25.87
C THR A 84 4.00 22.43 -25.87
N GLY A 85 3.51 21.27 -26.30
CA GLY A 85 2.08 20.94 -26.23
C GLY A 85 1.62 20.63 -24.81
N TYR A 86 0.31 20.64 -24.60
CA TYR A 86 -0.30 20.19 -23.35
C TYR A 86 -1.50 19.27 -23.62
N PRO A 87 -1.64 18.17 -22.86
CA PRO A 87 -2.59 17.12 -23.18
C PRO A 87 -4.03 17.49 -22.81
N LYS A 88 -4.98 16.82 -23.45
CA LYS A 88 -6.42 16.96 -23.19
C LYS A 88 -6.76 16.55 -21.76
N GLY A 89 -7.61 17.33 -21.11
CA GLY A 89 -8.15 17.02 -19.79
C GLY A 89 -9.38 16.12 -19.89
N TYR A 90 -9.50 15.14 -19.00
CA TYR A 90 -10.65 14.25 -18.87
C TYR A 90 -11.14 14.17 -17.43
N ARG A 91 -12.44 14.01 -17.20
CA ARG A 91 -12.98 13.71 -15.86
C ARG A 91 -14.32 13.00 -15.94
N VAL A 92 -14.72 12.31 -14.89
CA VAL A 92 -16.10 11.79 -14.78
C VAL A 92 -17.06 12.97 -14.58
N ASN A 93 -18.22 12.92 -15.23
CA ASN A 93 -19.23 13.97 -15.11
C ASN A 93 -19.64 14.13 -13.65
N ARG A 94 -19.54 15.37 -13.16
CA ARG A 94 -19.74 15.68 -11.74
C ARG A 94 -21.16 15.39 -11.25
N ALA A 95 -22.17 15.49 -12.12
CA ALA A 95 -23.54 15.17 -11.77
C ALA A 95 -23.73 13.68 -11.44
N LEU A 96 -22.94 12.80 -12.08
CA LEU A 96 -22.95 11.36 -11.80
C LEU A 96 -22.16 10.98 -10.54
N LEU A 97 -21.39 11.92 -9.99
CA LEU A 97 -20.60 11.70 -8.79
C LEU A 97 -21.37 11.97 -7.48
N ASN A 98 -22.62 12.44 -7.57
CA ASN A 98 -23.48 12.64 -6.40
C ASN A 98 -23.94 11.28 -5.85
N TYR A 99 -23.60 11.04 -4.58
CA TYR A 99 -23.92 9.81 -3.87
C TYR A 99 -25.43 9.75 -3.60
N CYS A 100 -26.13 8.84 -4.28
CA CYS A 100 -27.44 8.36 -3.87
C CYS A 100 -27.40 6.83 -3.86
N GLU A 101 -27.93 6.23 -2.80
CA GLU A 101 -27.95 4.79 -2.54
C GLU A 101 -28.77 4.05 -3.61
N SER A 102 -28.24 2.92 -4.10
CA SER A 102 -28.85 1.59 -4.01
C SER A 102 -28.35 0.63 -5.11
N GLN A 103 -28.46 -0.67 -4.79
CA GLN A 103 -28.49 -1.87 -5.63
C GLN A 103 -27.19 -2.51 -6.14
N VAL A 104 -27.01 -3.74 -5.66
CA VAL A 104 -26.04 -4.76 -6.07
C VAL A 104 -26.71 -5.63 -7.14
N VAL A 105 -26.02 -5.92 -8.24
CA VAL A 105 -26.43 -6.96 -9.20
C VAL A 105 -25.29 -7.94 -9.38
N ASP A 106 -25.65 -9.21 -9.25
CA ASP A 106 -24.83 -10.41 -9.31
C ASP A 106 -24.46 -10.78 -10.75
N ALA A 107 -23.30 -11.39 -10.98
CA ALA A 107 -22.91 -11.88 -12.31
C ALA A 107 -22.02 -13.13 -12.23
N THR A 108 -22.60 -14.27 -12.59
CA THR A 108 -21.91 -15.54 -12.86
C THR A 108 -21.71 -15.76 -14.37
N SER A 109 -20.51 -16.18 -14.77
CA SER A 109 -20.25 -17.11 -15.89
C SER A 109 -18.77 -17.49 -15.94
N THR A 110 -18.45 -18.76 -15.77
CA THR A 110 -17.10 -19.36 -15.77
C THR A 110 -16.74 -20.00 -17.12
N GLN A 111 -15.46 -19.88 -17.51
CA GLN A 111 -14.76 -20.84 -18.37
C GLN A 111 -13.64 -21.48 -17.54
N ALA A 112 -13.35 -22.75 -17.79
CA ALA A 112 -12.41 -23.54 -17.02
C ALA A 112 -10.98 -23.02 -17.19
N LEU A 113 -10.34 -22.72 -16.06
CA LEU A 113 -8.93 -22.30 -15.94
C LEU A 113 -8.03 -23.53 -15.70
N PRO A 114 -6.71 -23.45 -15.91
CA PRO A 114 -5.73 -24.43 -15.46
C PRO A 114 -5.85 -24.77 -13.96
N GLU A 115 -5.43 -25.95 -13.50
CA GLU A 115 -5.63 -26.43 -12.10
C GLU A 115 -5.05 -25.50 -11.01
N ASP A 116 -3.88 -24.92 -11.26
CA ASP A 116 -3.24 -23.93 -10.38
C ASP A 116 -3.99 -22.58 -10.37
N GLU A 117 -4.54 -22.17 -11.51
CA GLU A 117 -5.42 -21.01 -11.61
C GLU A 117 -6.81 -21.26 -10.98
N ILE A 118 -7.31 -22.50 -11.01
CA ILE A 118 -8.55 -22.92 -10.34
C ILE A 118 -8.39 -22.81 -8.82
N GLU A 119 -7.30 -23.33 -8.27
CA GLU A 119 -7.05 -23.27 -6.82
C GLU A 119 -6.85 -21.82 -6.35
N ALA A 120 -6.09 -21.02 -7.09
CA ALA A 120 -5.92 -19.59 -6.79
C ALA A 120 -7.26 -18.81 -6.86
N PHE A 121 -8.09 -19.11 -7.85
CA PHE A 121 -9.43 -18.53 -7.98
C PHE A 121 -10.35 -18.95 -6.83
N ALA A 122 -10.37 -20.24 -6.48
CA ALA A 122 -11.15 -20.77 -5.37
C ALA A 122 -10.73 -20.12 -4.03
N ASN A 123 -9.43 -19.96 -3.79
CA ASN A 123 -8.92 -19.29 -2.60
C ASN A 123 -9.35 -17.82 -2.54
N GLN A 124 -9.38 -17.13 -3.69
CA GLN A 124 -9.86 -15.75 -3.78
C GLN A 124 -11.36 -15.65 -3.47
N GLU A 125 -12.19 -16.55 -4.00
CA GLU A 125 -13.63 -16.57 -3.74
C GLU A 125 -13.95 -16.88 -2.27
N VAL A 126 -13.25 -17.85 -1.67
CA VAL A 126 -13.40 -18.13 -0.23
C VAL A 126 -12.94 -16.94 0.61
N THR A 127 -11.84 -16.28 0.23
CA THR A 127 -11.40 -15.06 0.90
C THR A 127 -12.47 -13.96 0.84
N LEU A 128 -13.11 -13.76 -0.33
CA LEU A 128 -14.20 -12.80 -0.48
C LEU A 128 -15.42 -13.19 0.36
N ALA A 129 -15.76 -14.47 0.43
CA ALA A 129 -16.83 -14.98 1.28
C ALA A 129 -16.57 -14.67 2.76
N HIS A 130 -15.38 -14.98 3.28
CA HIS A 130 -15.01 -14.67 4.66
C HIS A 130 -15.03 -13.16 4.95
N LEU A 131 -14.58 -12.32 4.02
CA LEU A 131 -14.65 -10.87 4.17
C LEU A 131 -16.11 -10.38 4.26
N ARG A 132 -17.03 -10.98 3.50
CA ARG A 132 -18.46 -10.63 3.55
C ARG A 132 -19.11 -10.98 4.90
N GLU A 133 -18.56 -11.90 5.69
CA GLU A 133 -19.03 -12.21 7.04
C GLU A 133 -18.68 -11.14 8.09
N LEU A 134 -17.81 -10.20 7.75
CA LEU A 134 -17.48 -9.09 8.63
C LEU A 134 -18.67 -8.14 8.78
N THR A 135 -18.92 -7.73 10.01
CA THR A 135 -19.87 -6.67 10.34
C THR A 135 -19.14 -5.48 10.94
N ILE A 136 -19.70 -4.29 10.77
CA ILE A 136 -19.09 -3.05 11.25
C ILE A 136 -20.11 -2.13 11.91
N ASP A 137 -19.79 -1.61 13.09
CA ASP A 137 -20.48 -0.45 13.66
C ASP A 137 -20.13 0.79 12.85
N LYS A 138 -20.90 1.01 11.79
CA LYS A 138 -20.72 2.14 10.87
C LYS A 138 -20.83 3.49 11.58
N ALA A 139 -21.76 3.62 12.52
CA ALA A 139 -22.00 4.90 13.19
C ALA A 139 -20.80 5.28 14.06
N GLY A 140 -20.35 4.35 14.91
CA GLY A 140 -19.15 4.51 15.74
C GLY A 140 -17.90 4.74 14.91
N ALA A 141 -17.69 3.94 13.87
CA ALA A 141 -16.54 4.05 12.98
C ALA A 141 -16.51 5.38 12.21
N CYS A 142 -17.64 5.86 11.71
CA CYS A 142 -17.72 7.16 11.03
C CYS A 142 -17.44 8.33 11.98
N ALA A 143 -17.97 8.28 13.21
CA ALA A 143 -17.67 9.27 14.24
C ALA A 143 -16.18 9.26 14.61
N HIS A 144 -15.58 8.06 14.69
CA HIS A 144 -14.15 7.89 14.89
C HIS A 144 -13.31 8.46 13.76
N ALA A 145 -13.72 8.26 12.50
CA ALA A 145 -13.06 8.84 11.34
C ALA A 145 -13.01 10.37 11.41
N ALA A 146 -14.11 11.01 11.80
CA ALA A 146 -14.18 12.46 11.97
C ALA A 146 -13.21 12.96 13.06
N ARG A 147 -13.22 12.32 14.24
CA ARG A 147 -12.27 12.64 15.33
C ARG A 147 -10.82 12.44 14.90
N ARG A 148 -10.51 11.31 14.27
CA ARG A 148 -9.16 11.00 13.77
C ARG A 148 -8.68 12.04 12.76
N ALA A 149 -9.55 12.46 11.84
CA ALA A 149 -9.25 13.49 10.86
C ALA A 149 -8.97 14.85 11.53
N ALA A 150 -9.72 15.21 12.57
CA ALA A 150 -9.49 16.45 13.33
C ALA A 150 -8.09 16.53 13.95
N THR A 151 -7.45 15.39 14.27
CA THR A 151 -6.06 15.37 14.77
C THR A 151 -5.01 15.75 13.71
N ILE A 152 -5.39 15.89 12.44
CA ILE A 152 -4.48 16.31 11.36
C ILE A 152 -4.40 17.84 11.42
N THR A 153 -3.36 18.33 12.07
CA THR A 153 -3.11 19.76 12.30
C THR A 153 -1.73 20.15 11.77
N LEU A 154 -1.49 21.45 11.63
CA LEU A 154 -0.21 21.99 11.15
C LEU A 154 0.96 21.65 12.10
N GLU A 155 0.69 21.42 13.38
CA GLU A 155 1.67 21.03 14.40
C GLU A 155 2.39 19.71 14.07
N LYS A 156 1.80 18.86 13.23
CA LYS A 156 2.42 17.61 12.75
C LYS A 156 3.45 17.82 11.63
N TYR A 157 3.67 19.07 11.23
CA TYR A 157 4.53 19.44 10.10
C TYR A 157 5.56 20.50 10.48
N TYR A 158 6.71 20.44 9.82
CA TYR A 158 7.64 21.55 9.71
C TYR A 158 7.25 22.38 8.48
N VAL A 159 7.30 23.70 8.61
CA VAL A 159 6.96 24.65 7.53
C VAL A 159 8.14 25.57 7.30
N ASP A 160 8.53 25.72 6.03
CA ASP A 160 9.58 26.64 5.59
C ASP A 160 10.85 26.55 6.45
N ASP A 161 11.23 27.64 7.12
CA ASP A 161 12.45 27.75 7.93
C ASP A 161 12.49 26.77 9.13
N ALA A 162 11.37 26.16 9.52
CA ALA A 162 11.35 25.11 10.56
C ALA A 162 11.89 23.76 10.06
N ILE A 163 12.13 23.61 8.75
CA ILE A 163 12.75 22.42 8.17
C ILE A 163 14.26 22.57 8.37
N ALA A 164 14.86 21.78 9.27
CA ALA A 164 16.30 21.89 9.59
C ALA A 164 17.21 20.98 8.72
N ASN A 165 16.63 20.12 7.88
CA ASN A 165 17.40 19.17 7.07
C ASN A 165 18.27 19.92 6.04
N PRO A 166 19.59 19.67 5.95
CA PRO A 166 20.49 20.39 5.05
C PRO A 166 20.19 20.11 3.57
N TYR A 167 19.72 18.90 3.27
CA TYR A 167 19.24 18.49 1.94
C TYR A 167 17.87 17.83 2.09
N ILE A 168 16.94 18.19 1.21
CA ILE A 168 15.58 17.68 1.19
C ILE A 168 15.16 17.30 -0.23
N GLU A 169 14.30 16.29 -0.33
CA GLU A 169 13.53 16.05 -1.54
C GLU A 169 12.36 17.02 -1.56
N VAL A 170 12.36 17.96 -2.50
CA VAL A 170 11.25 18.88 -2.76
C VAL A 170 10.33 18.23 -3.78
N TYR A 171 9.09 17.98 -3.39
CA TYR A 171 8.09 17.34 -4.21
C TYR A 171 6.96 18.31 -4.57
N ASP A 172 6.74 18.53 -5.87
CA ASP A 172 5.60 19.29 -6.38
C ASP A 172 4.49 18.33 -6.83
N ALA A 173 3.44 18.22 -6.01
CA ALA A 173 2.30 17.36 -6.29
C ALA A 173 1.53 17.77 -7.55
N ARG A 174 1.62 19.03 -8.03
CA ARG A 174 0.94 19.47 -9.26
C ARG A 174 1.58 18.88 -10.52
N THR A 175 2.90 18.83 -10.54
CA THR A 175 3.66 18.34 -11.69
C THR A 175 4.04 16.87 -11.55
N GLY A 176 4.05 16.36 -10.31
CA GLY A 176 4.55 15.03 -9.98
C GLY A 176 6.08 14.95 -9.93
N ASN A 177 6.75 16.08 -10.04
CA ASN A 177 8.20 16.15 -10.06
C ASN A 177 8.77 16.21 -8.64
N SER A 178 9.99 15.69 -8.49
CA SER A 178 10.77 15.73 -7.26
C SER A 178 12.19 16.19 -7.57
N TRP A 179 12.76 17.03 -6.71
CA TRP A 179 14.14 17.52 -6.83
C TRP A 179 14.86 17.40 -5.50
N TRP A 180 16.14 17.07 -5.54
CA TRP A 180 17.00 17.11 -4.36
C TRP A 180 17.71 18.46 -4.30
N TRP A 181 17.34 19.28 -3.32
CA TRP A 181 17.89 20.62 -3.15
C TRP A 181 18.50 20.77 -1.76
N SER A 182 19.45 21.70 -1.64
CA SER A 182 19.78 22.22 -0.32
C SER A 182 18.56 22.93 0.26
N ASN A 183 18.48 22.96 1.58
CA ASN A 183 17.41 23.67 2.28
C ASN A 183 17.27 25.13 1.80
N GLU A 184 18.40 25.82 1.71
CA GLU A 184 18.49 27.21 1.29
C GLU A 184 17.96 27.41 -0.14
N GLN A 185 18.34 26.54 -1.08
CA GLN A 185 17.83 26.58 -2.45
C GLN A 185 16.31 26.44 -2.49
N ALA A 186 15.77 25.50 -1.72
CA ALA A 186 14.33 25.25 -1.68
C ALA A 186 13.54 26.41 -1.07
N ILE A 187 14.05 27.00 0.02
CA ILE A 187 13.42 28.16 0.67
C ILE A 187 13.47 29.38 -0.24
N ASN A 188 14.61 29.65 -0.89
CA ASN A 188 14.74 30.79 -1.80
C ASN A 188 13.79 30.66 -3.00
N PHE A 189 13.69 29.46 -3.59
CA PHE A 189 12.72 29.19 -4.64
C PHE A 189 11.27 29.45 -4.17
N CYS A 190 10.94 29.06 -2.94
CA CYS A 190 9.60 29.30 -2.39
C CYS A 190 9.31 30.78 -2.20
N ARG A 191 10.28 31.55 -1.68
CA ARG A 191 10.16 33.00 -1.52
C ARG A 191 9.95 33.70 -2.87
N GLU A 192 10.75 33.34 -3.89
CA GLU A 192 10.62 33.90 -5.24
C GLU A 192 9.28 33.60 -5.91
N LYS A 193 8.71 32.41 -5.65
CA LYS A 193 7.47 31.94 -6.30
C LYS A 193 6.21 32.16 -5.46
N GLY A 194 6.32 32.74 -4.26
CA GLY A 194 5.21 32.89 -3.32
C GLY A 194 4.61 31.53 -2.91
N LYS A 195 5.47 30.55 -2.62
CA LYS A 195 5.12 29.19 -2.21
C LYS A 195 5.61 28.92 -0.79
N GLN A 196 5.22 27.79 -0.24
CA GLN A 196 5.72 27.25 1.02
C GLN A 196 6.16 25.80 0.88
N LEU A 197 7.03 25.37 1.80
CA LEU A 197 7.42 23.98 2.00
C LEU A 197 6.72 23.41 3.22
N VAL A 198 6.17 22.21 3.09
CA VAL A 198 5.56 21.48 4.21
C VAL A 198 6.16 20.08 4.29
N MET A 199 6.84 19.78 5.38
CA MET A 199 7.47 18.47 5.63
C MET A 199 6.85 17.79 6.84
N SER A 200 6.51 16.51 6.72
CA SER A 200 5.99 15.73 7.85
C SER A 200 7.06 15.56 8.93
N LYS A 201 6.73 15.84 10.19
CA LYS A 201 7.64 15.56 11.33
C LYS A 201 7.93 14.06 11.50
N ARG A 202 7.09 13.19 10.93
CA ARG A 202 7.21 11.73 11.03
C ARG A 202 8.12 11.10 9.96
N ILE A 203 8.13 11.62 8.74
CA ILE A 203 8.78 11.01 7.56
C ILE A 203 9.79 12.00 6.97
N GLY A 204 10.62 12.62 7.82
CA GLY A 204 11.35 13.89 7.57
C GLY A 204 12.42 13.91 6.47
N SER A 205 12.10 13.47 5.26
CA SER A 205 12.97 13.52 4.07
C SER A 205 12.32 14.16 2.84
N VAL A 206 10.99 14.29 2.82
CA VAL A 206 10.24 14.85 1.68
C VAL A 206 9.45 16.09 2.11
N ALA A 207 9.75 17.23 1.49
CA ALA A 207 9.05 18.48 1.66
C ALA A 207 8.11 18.74 0.46
N HIS A 208 6.84 18.97 0.74
CA HIS A 208 5.84 19.29 -0.27
C HIS A 208 5.88 20.78 -0.63
N LEU A 209 6.05 21.09 -1.91
CA LEU A 209 5.86 22.44 -2.43
C LEU A 209 4.36 22.75 -2.53
N VAL A 210 3.90 23.76 -1.79
CA VAL A 210 2.47 24.11 -1.69
C VAL A 210 2.27 25.62 -1.83
N ASN A 211 1.04 26.03 -2.14
CA ASN A 211 0.68 27.47 -2.15
C ASN A 211 0.50 28.00 -0.72
N ASN A 212 -0.04 27.18 0.17
CA ASN A 212 -0.38 27.55 1.53
C ASN A 212 -0.36 26.30 2.41
N ALA A 213 0.37 26.36 3.53
CA ALA A 213 0.54 25.22 4.42
C ALA A 213 -0.75 24.82 5.15
N ALA A 214 -1.58 25.80 5.55
CA ALA A 214 -2.85 25.53 6.21
C ALA A 214 -3.84 24.84 5.27
N GLN A 215 -3.93 25.29 4.02
CA GLN A 215 -4.76 24.64 3.00
C GLN A 215 -4.28 23.21 2.71
N PHE A 216 -2.97 22.99 2.65
CA PHE A 216 -2.42 21.62 2.49
C PHE A 216 -2.89 20.69 3.62
N VAL A 217 -2.89 21.16 4.86
CA VAL A 217 -3.36 20.37 6.02
C VAL A 217 -4.87 20.09 5.90
N GLU A 218 -5.67 21.07 5.49
CA GLU A 218 -7.10 20.88 5.26
C GLU A 218 -7.40 19.85 4.15
N ASP A 219 -6.66 19.94 3.04
CA ASP A 219 -6.78 19.01 1.91
C ASP A 219 -6.42 17.59 2.37
N ARG A 220 -5.35 17.45 3.16
CA ARG A 220 -4.94 16.16 3.76
C ARG A 220 -6.00 15.62 4.71
N ARG A 221 -6.60 16.46 5.55
CA ARG A 221 -7.69 16.08 6.45
C ARG A 221 -8.88 15.55 5.68
N THR A 222 -9.36 16.33 4.71
CA THR A 222 -10.48 15.98 3.85
C THR A 222 -10.21 14.69 3.08
N TYR A 223 -9.01 14.53 2.55
CA TYR A 223 -8.58 13.33 1.83
C TYR A 223 -8.61 12.08 2.71
N CYS A 224 -8.01 12.14 3.90
CA CYS A 224 -7.99 11.01 4.83
C CYS A 224 -9.41 10.62 5.24
N LEU A 225 -10.23 11.59 5.63
CA LEU A 225 -11.63 11.37 6.01
C LEU A 225 -12.42 10.70 4.89
N LYS A 226 -12.36 11.24 3.66
CA LYS A 226 -13.07 10.67 2.50
C LYS A 226 -12.64 9.23 2.22
N ASN A 227 -11.34 8.91 2.35
CA ASN A 227 -10.87 7.54 2.13
C ASN A 227 -11.35 6.57 3.20
N TRP A 228 -11.29 6.96 4.47
CA TRP A 228 -11.80 6.11 5.55
C TRP A 228 -13.30 5.89 5.39
N LEU A 229 -14.10 6.94 5.20
CA LEU A 229 -15.55 6.82 4.98
C LEU A 229 -15.88 5.94 3.78
N ARG A 230 -15.12 6.04 2.68
CA ARG A 230 -15.27 5.16 1.52
C ARG A 230 -15.03 3.69 1.87
N THR A 231 -13.95 3.38 2.58
CA THR A 231 -13.63 2.01 3.02
C THR A 231 -14.72 1.50 3.97
N LEU A 232 -15.12 2.29 4.96
CA LEU A 232 -16.16 1.93 5.94
C LEU A 232 -17.52 1.68 5.27
N ASN A 233 -17.91 2.51 4.30
CA ASN A 233 -19.15 2.30 3.54
C ASN A 233 -19.13 1.00 2.73
N ARG A 234 -17.97 0.66 2.12
CA ARG A 234 -17.81 -0.59 1.38
C ARG A 234 -17.89 -1.81 2.29
N MET A 235 -17.23 -1.76 3.45
CA MET A 235 -17.30 -2.82 4.45
C MET A 235 -18.73 -3.02 4.96
N HIS A 236 -19.42 -1.93 5.30
CA HIS A 236 -20.82 -1.98 5.74
C HIS A 236 -21.77 -2.53 4.67
N ALA A 237 -21.55 -2.16 3.40
CA ALA A 237 -22.30 -2.71 2.27
C ALA A 237 -21.83 -4.12 1.85
N GLN A 238 -20.84 -4.70 2.54
CA GLN A 238 -20.24 -6.00 2.24
C GLN A 238 -19.65 -6.10 0.81
N VAL A 239 -19.22 -4.96 0.25
CA VAL A 239 -18.65 -4.86 -1.10
C VAL A 239 -17.12 -4.82 -0.98
N TYR A 240 -16.52 -6.01 -1.00
CA TYR A 240 -15.07 -6.18 -0.83
C TYR A 240 -14.33 -6.30 -2.17
N ARG A 241 -13.04 -5.98 -2.12
CA ARG A 241 -12.05 -6.36 -3.13
C ARG A 241 -11.05 -7.33 -2.50
N ALA A 242 -10.61 -8.27 -3.32
CA ALA A 242 -9.50 -9.15 -3.02
C ALA A 242 -8.68 -9.24 -4.31
N THR A 243 -7.62 -8.44 -4.42
CA THR A 243 -6.82 -8.40 -5.65
C THR A 243 -5.35 -8.41 -5.26
N ARG A 244 -4.55 -9.25 -5.91
CA ARG A 244 -3.10 -9.25 -5.69
C ARG A 244 -2.44 -8.07 -6.41
N ASN A 245 -1.58 -7.38 -5.68
CA ASN A 245 -0.78 -6.31 -6.23
C ASN A 245 0.24 -6.87 -7.24
N THR A 246 0.32 -6.31 -8.44
CA THR A 246 1.20 -6.85 -9.48
C THR A 246 2.70 -6.66 -9.20
N THR A 247 3.07 -5.76 -8.28
CA THR A 247 4.47 -5.51 -7.93
C THR A 247 4.94 -6.42 -6.80
N ASN A 248 4.18 -6.48 -5.71
CA ASN A 248 4.61 -7.18 -4.49
C ASN A 248 3.75 -8.38 -4.10
N THR A 249 2.78 -8.74 -4.95
CA THR A 249 1.86 -9.88 -4.83
C THR A 249 1.04 -9.97 -3.54
N ARG A 250 1.12 -8.96 -2.65
CA ARG A 250 0.28 -8.85 -1.46
C ARG A 250 -1.18 -8.66 -1.86
N LEU A 251 -2.07 -9.12 -1.00
CA LEU A 251 -3.51 -8.96 -1.18
C LEU A 251 -3.95 -7.55 -0.80
N ASP A 252 -4.57 -6.85 -1.74
CA ASP A 252 -5.23 -5.58 -1.52
C ASP A 252 -6.71 -5.81 -1.20
N THR A 253 -7.12 -5.44 0.02
CA THR A 253 -8.51 -5.48 0.50
C THR A 253 -8.86 -4.18 1.23
N GLU A 254 -10.13 -4.02 1.59
CA GLU A 254 -10.56 -2.92 2.46
C GLU A 254 -9.82 -2.95 3.81
N LEU A 255 -9.55 -4.13 4.36
CA LEU A 255 -8.83 -4.31 5.62
C LEU A 255 -7.36 -3.89 5.55
N THR A 256 -6.66 -4.14 4.43
CA THR A 256 -5.25 -3.78 4.31
C THR A 256 -5.03 -2.26 4.25
N SER A 257 -6.05 -1.52 3.80
CA SER A 257 -6.04 -0.05 3.76
C SER A 257 -6.60 0.63 5.01
N LEU A 258 -7.30 -0.12 5.87
CA LEU A 258 -8.00 0.42 7.03
C LEU A 258 -7.00 0.64 8.19
N PRO A 259 -6.95 1.85 8.80
CA PRO A 259 -6.12 2.06 9.98
C PRO A 259 -6.53 1.14 11.13
N LYS A 260 -5.55 0.69 11.90
CA LYS A 260 -5.71 -0.37 12.91
C LYS A 260 -6.78 -0.04 13.95
N ASP A 261 -6.89 1.21 14.38
CA ASP A 261 -7.85 1.69 15.37
C ASP A 261 -9.32 1.60 14.93
N PHE A 262 -9.61 1.37 13.64
CA PHE A 262 -10.96 1.10 13.19
C PHE A 262 -11.40 -0.35 13.41
N PHE A 263 -10.49 -1.29 13.67
CA PHE A 263 -10.86 -2.67 13.96
C PHE A 263 -11.67 -2.81 15.24
N ASN A 264 -11.59 -1.84 16.16
CA ASN A 264 -12.46 -1.77 17.34
C ASN A 264 -13.97 -1.71 17.01
N TYR A 265 -14.33 -1.42 15.76
CA TYR A 265 -15.72 -1.37 15.28
C TYR A 265 -16.08 -2.56 14.39
N VAL A 266 -15.18 -3.52 14.19
CA VAL A 266 -15.35 -4.64 13.27
C VAL A 266 -15.48 -5.93 14.06
N THR A 267 -16.45 -6.77 13.70
CA THR A 267 -16.63 -8.12 14.28
C THR A 267 -16.89 -9.13 13.18
N VAL A 268 -16.74 -10.41 13.50
CA VAL A 268 -17.19 -11.53 12.66
C VAL A 268 -18.22 -12.32 13.44
N GLN A 269 -19.45 -12.44 12.90
CA GLN A 269 -20.54 -13.14 13.57
C GLN A 269 -20.79 -12.67 15.04
N GLY A 270 -20.54 -11.39 15.33
CA GLY A 270 -20.68 -10.81 16.67
C GLY A 270 -19.49 -11.03 17.61
N GLU A 271 -18.46 -11.76 17.19
CA GLU A 271 -17.23 -12.00 17.96
C GLU A 271 -16.11 -11.02 17.58
N GLY A 272 -15.24 -10.73 18.56
CA GLY A 272 -14.01 -9.99 18.34
C GLY A 272 -13.01 -10.77 17.47
N ILE A 273 -12.14 -10.04 16.78
CA ILE A 273 -11.15 -10.59 15.86
C ILE A 273 -9.78 -10.57 16.54
N TYR A 274 -9.03 -11.65 16.34
CA TYR A 274 -7.65 -11.78 16.78
C TYR A 274 -6.72 -11.84 15.58
N GLY A 275 -5.53 -11.25 15.71
CA GLY A 275 -4.47 -11.30 14.70
C GLY A 275 -3.30 -12.12 15.20
N VAL A 276 -2.74 -12.95 14.30
CA VAL A 276 -1.45 -13.62 14.46
C VAL A 276 -0.46 -12.98 13.50
N ASP A 277 0.43 -12.15 14.04
CA ASP A 277 1.44 -11.38 13.30
C ASP A 277 2.79 -12.11 13.30
N ILE A 278 3.44 -12.17 12.14
CA ILE A 278 4.81 -12.66 12.02
C ILE A 278 5.78 -11.60 12.55
N ALA A 279 6.47 -11.86 13.67
CA ALA A 279 7.41 -10.89 14.23
C ALA A 279 8.60 -10.68 13.29
N ASN A 280 8.89 -9.42 12.98
CA ASN A 280 10.00 -9.02 12.12
C ASN A 280 9.95 -9.66 10.72
N ALA A 281 8.75 -9.96 10.19
CA ALA A 281 8.51 -10.77 8.99
C ALA A 281 9.56 -10.60 7.89
N GLN A 282 9.77 -9.37 7.40
CA GLN A 282 10.72 -9.12 6.31
C GLN A 282 12.19 -9.39 6.68
N PHE A 283 12.61 -9.10 7.91
CA PHE A 283 13.97 -9.42 8.38
C PHE A 283 14.14 -10.91 8.65
N ALA A 284 13.12 -11.59 9.16
CA ALA A 284 13.13 -13.04 9.34
C ALA A 284 13.19 -13.77 8.00
N ILE A 285 12.43 -13.29 6.99
CA ILE A 285 12.51 -13.81 5.61
C ILE A 285 13.90 -13.54 5.01
N LEU A 286 14.47 -12.33 5.18
CA LEU A 286 15.84 -12.05 4.71
C LEU A 286 16.85 -12.99 5.37
N ALA A 287 16.71 -13.25 6.67
CA ALA A 287 17.57 -14.15 7.41
C ALA A 287 17.46 -15.60 6.91
N ALA A 288 16.24 -16.08 6.66
CA ALA A 288 16.01 -17.39 6.06
C ALA A 288 16.55 -17.47 4.62
N LEU A 289 16.41 -16.40 3.83
CA LEU A 289 16.93 -16.32 2.45
C LEU A 289 18.47 -16.38 2.41
N LEU A 290 19.13 -15.75 3.38
CA LEU A 290 20.60 -15.83 3.53
C LEU A 290 21.06 -17.23 3.93
N ARG A 291 20.24 -17.95 4.71
CA ARG A 291 20.60 -19.27 5.26
C ARG A 291 20.28 -20.41 4.28
N ASN A 292 19.08 -20.40 3.70
CA ASN A 292 18.51 -21.47 2.87
C ASN A 292 17.78 -20.88 1.64
N PRO A 293 18.49 -20.23 0.70
CA PRO A 293 17.87 -19.60 -0.47
C PRO A 293 17.05 -20.55 -1.34
N GLU A 294 17.44 -21.82 -1.40
CA GLU A 294 16.76 -22.88 -2.16
C GLU A 294 15.35 -23.22 -1.66
N ALA A 295 15.01 -22.82 -0.43
CA ALA A 295 13.65 -22.96 0.10
C ALA A 295 12.63 -22.02 -0.59
N PHE A 296 13.10 -21.05 -1.37
CA PHE A 296 12.26 -20.03 -2.00
C PHE A 296 12.22 -20.20 -3.51
N ALA A 297 11.01 -20.26 -4.07
CA ALA A 297 10.79 -20.43 -5.52
C ALA A 297 11.14 -19.18 -6.36
N ALA A 298 11.35 -18.02 -5.72
CA ALA A 298 11.65 -16.77 -6.42
C ALA A 298 13.03 -16.86 -7.10
N SER A 299 13.10 -16.57 -8.41
CA SER A 299 14.35 -16.64 -9.17
C SER A 299 15.48 -15.77 -8.59
N GLU A 300 15.11 -14.65 -7.97
CA GLU A 300 16.01 -13.70 -7.35
C GLU A 300 16.62 -14.24 -6.04
N ALA A 301 16.03 -15.28 -5.44
CA ALA A 301 16.59 -15.97 -4.28
C ALA A 301 17.94 -16.62 -4.60
N ARG A 302 18.15 -17.03 -5.86
CA ARG A 302 19.41 -17.63 -6.33
C ARG A 302 20.62 -16.71 -6.15
N PHE A 303 20.41 -15.40 -6.06
CA PHE A 303 21.49 -14.45 -5.75
C PHE A 303 22.21 -14.78 -4.44
N PHE A 304 21.50 -15.40 -3.48
CA PHE A 304 22.02 -15.70 -2.15
C PHE A 304 22.63 -17.10 -2.04
N GLU A 305 22.59 -17.91 -3.11
CA GLU A 305 23.16 -19.27 -3.13
C GLU A 305 24.68 -19.25 -3.00
N GLY A 306 25.22 -20.16 -2.18
CA GLY A 306 26.67 -20.37 -2.03
C GLY A 306 27.42 -19.24 -1.30
N LEU A 307 26.70 -18.29 -0.68
CA LEU A 307 27.33 -17.25 0.15
C LEU A 307 27.97 -17.87 1.40
N VAL A 308 29.24 -17.56 1.64
CA VAL A 308 29.93 -17.88 2.90
C VAL A 308 29.71 -16.73 3.87
N LEU A 309 28.94 -16.95 4.93
CA LEU A 309 28.53 -15.90 5.86
C LEU A 309 29.49 -15.75 7.04
N ASP A 310 29.81 -14.51 7.41
CA ASP A 310 30.64 -14.18 8.56
C ASP A 310 29.87 -14.33 9.90
N GLU A 311 30.60 -14.29 11.01
CA GLU A 311 30.02 -14.45 12.35
C GLU A 311 28.99 -13.37 12.65
N GLN A 312 29.26 -12.12 12.27
CA GLN A 312 28.35 -10.99 12.51
C GLN A 312 27.03 -11.18 11.74
N THR A 313 27.09 -11.62 10.49
CA THR A 313 25.90 -11.89 9.66
C THR A 313 25.12 -13.09 10.17
N ASN A 314 25.79 -14.16 10.61
CA ASN A 314 25.12 -15.27 11.30
C ASN A 314 24.41 -14.80 12.58
N SER A 315 25.07 -13.94 13.35
CA SER A 315 24.50 -13.34 14.55
C SER A 315 23.28 -12.45 14.24
N PHE A 316 23.25 -11.76 13.10
CA PHE A 316 22.05 -11.08 12.60
C PHE A 316 20.94 -12.09 12.30
N ILE A 317 21.24 -13.18 11.58
CA ILE A 317 20.27 -14.20 11.20
C ILE A 317 19.58 -14.77 12.44
N ASP A 318 20.34 -15.14 13.47
CA ASP A 318 19.80 -15.67 14.72
C ASP A 318 18.92 -14.65 15.46
N ALA A 319 19.34 -13.39 15.50
CA ALA A 319 18.55 -12.32 16.12
C ALA A 319 17.25 -12.02 15.34
N ALA A 320 17.30 -12.05 14.01
CA ALA A 320 16.15 -11.83 13.14
C ALA A 320 15.13 -12.97 13.25
N LEU A 321 15.59 -14.22 13.23
CA LEU A 321 14.75 -15.40 13.41
C LEU A 321 14.16 -15.45 14.83
N SER A 322 14.94 -15.26 15.88
CA SER A 322 14.41 -15.25 17.26
C SER A 322 13.47 -14.07 17.59
N GLY A 323 13.30 -13.10 16.69
CA GLY A 323 12.45 -11.94 16.91
C GLY A 323 13.08 -10.82 17.75
N SER A 324 14.36 -10.96 18.13
CA SER A 324 15.11 -10.08 19.05
C SER A 324 15.97 -9.01 18.35
N PHE A 325 15.93 -8.93 17.02
CA PHE A 325 16.78 -8.04 16.23
C PHE A 325 16.66 -6.56 16.62
N TYR A 326 15.45 -6.06 16.88
CA TYR A 326 15.29 -4.64 17.26
C TYR A 326 15.81 -4.36 18.66
N GLU A 327 15.62 -5.29 19.58
CA GLU A 327 16.10 -5.21 20.96
C GLU A 327 17.63 -5.13 20.98
N ARG A 328 18.31 -5.92 20.14
CA ARG A 328 19.77 -5.80 19.94
C ARG A 328 20.18 -4.44 19.39
N LEU A 329 19.42 -3.88 18.44
CA LEU A 329 19.70 -2.53 17.94
C LEU A 329 19.45 -1.45 19.00
N VAL A 330 18.44 -1.62 19.87
CA VAL A 330 18.19 -0.70 20.99
C VAL A 330 19.40 -0.66 21.91
N GLU A 331 19.92 -1.83 22.31
CA GLU A 331 21.10 -1.95 23.17
C GLU A 331 22.33 -1.31 22.53
N LEU A 332 22.57 -1.58 21.24
CA LEU A 332 23.75 -1.09 20.53
C LEU A 332 23.73 0.42 20.27
N PHE A 333 22.56 0.98 19.93
CA PHE A 333 22.45 2.39 19.54
C PHE A 333 22.00 3.29 20.69
N GLY A 334 21.57 2.74 21.83
CA GLY A 334 21.04 3.51 22.95
C GLY A 334 19.79 4.32 22.58
N VAL A 335 18.96 3.79 21.66
CA VAL A 335 17.77 4.49 21.15
C VAL A 335 16.50 3.75 21.52
N ALA A 336 15.37 4.45 21.53
CA ALA A 336 14.06 3.80 21.65
C ALA A 336 13.81 2.81 20.51
N ARG A 337 13.07 1.74 20.81
CA ARG A 337 12.76 0.64 19.86
C ARG A 337 12.19 1.11 18.53
N ASP A 338 11.28 2.08 18.55
CA ASP A 338 10.70 2.64 17.33
C ASP A 338 11.76 3.29 16.44
N LYS A 339 12.73 3.98 17.03
CA LYS A 339 13.85 4.58 16.32
C LYS A 339 14.81 3.51 15.80
N ALA A 340 15.11 2.48 16.58
CA ALA A 340 15.92 1.33 16.14
C ALA A 340 15.28 0.65 14.91
N LYS A 341 13.96 0.44 14.94
CA LYS A 341 13.20 -0.10 13.80
C LYS A 341 13.31 0.81 12.59
N THR A 342 13.07 2.11 12.73
CA THR A 342 13.23 3.07 11.62
C THR A 342 14.64 3.04 11.03
N MET A 343 15.67 2.96 11.87
CA MET A 343 17.07 2.86 11.43
C MET A 343 17.32 1.57 10.66
N ALA A 344 16.89 0.41 11.17
CA ALA A 344 17.05 -0.88 10.51
C ALA A 344 16.49 -0.86 9.07
N PHE A 345 15.23 -0.39 8.93
CA PHE A 345 14.58 -0.28 7.64
C PHE A 345 15.30 0.71 6.72
N ALA A 346 15.63 1.90 7.24
CA ALA A 346 16.33 2.90 6.45
C ALA A 346 17.71 2.43 5.99
N CYS A 347 18.42 1.64 6.77
CA CYS A 347 19.77 1.21 6.42
C CYS A 347 19.79 0.05 5.42
N ILE A 348 18.98 -0.98 5.66
CA ILE A 348 18.96 -2.20 4.82
C ILE A 348 18.26 -1.94 3.48
N PHE A 349 17.16 -1.19 3.48
CA PHE A 349 16.34 -0.96 2.29
C PHE A 349 16.60 0.39 1.58
N SER A 350 17.50 1.24 2.09
CA SER A 350 17.92 2.43 1.33
C SER A 350 18.72 2.06 0.09
N SER A 351 18.87 3.02 -0.82
CA SER A 351 19.73 2.88 -1.99
C SER A 351 21.14 2.41 -1.60
N ALA A 352 21.78 1.64 -2.48
CA ALA A 352 23.17 1.25 -2.31
C ALA A 352 24.11 2.48 -2.14
N ASN A 353 23.71 3.63 -2.69
CA ASN A 353 24.47 4.88 -2.67
C ASN A 353 24.17 5.78 -1.47
N THR A 354 23.18 5.45 -0.64
CA THR A 354 22.81 6.27 0.51
C THR A 354 23.95 6.35 1.53
N ARG A 355 24.26 7.56 1.98
CA ARG A 355 25.26 7.85 3.01
C ARG A 355 24.59 8.51 4.20
N THR A 356 24.27 7.73 5.23
CA THR A 356 23.73 8.21 6.51
C THR A 356 24.57 7.67 7.65
N GLU A 357 24.61 8.39 8.78
CA GLU A 357 25.30 7.93 10.00
C GLU A 357 24.78 6.56 10.45
N ALA A 358 23.46 6.35 10.39
CA ALA A 358 22.84 5.06 10.72
C ALA A 358 23.34 3.94 9.80
N LYS A 359 23.48 4.17 8.49
CA LYS A 359 23.98 3.17 7.54
C LYS A 359 25.48 2.92 7.72
N ALA A 360 26.25 3.95 8.10
CA ALA A 360 27.66 3.82 8.44
C ALA A 360 27.85 2.90 9.66
N LYS A 361 27.13 3.16 10.76
CA LYS A 361 27.15 2.32 11.96
C LYS A 361 26.68 0.89 11.69
N LEU A 362 25.62 0.71 10.89
CA LEU A 362 25.18 -0.64 10.52
C LEU A 362 26.22 -1.37 9.67
N ARG A 363 26.95 -0.66 8.80
CA ARG A 363 28.05 -1.23 8.03
C ARG A 363 29.24 -1.62 8.90
N GLU A 364 29.50 -0.94 10.01
CA GLU A 364 30.50 -1.35 10.98
C GLU A 364 30.10 -2.63 11.72
N LEU A 365 28.82 -2.75 12.10
CA LEU A 365 28.29 -3.89 12.85
C LEU A 365 28.07 -5.14 12.00
N PHE A 366 27.54 -4.97 10.79
CA PHE A 366 27.20 -6.05 9.86
C PHE A 366 27.75 -5.74 8.46
N PRO A 367 29.09 -5.68 8.30
CA PRO A 367 29.72 -5.24 7.06
C PRO A 367 29.33 -6.11 5.88
N GLN A 368 29.34 -7.43 6.07
CA GLN A 368 28.98 -8.36 5.01
C GLN A 368 27.48 -8.30 4.68
N LEU A 369 26.57 -8.25 5.67
CA LEU A 369 25.13 -8.06 5.43
C LEU A 369 24.83 -6.80 4.60
N VAL A 370 25.43 -5.66 4.97
CA VAL A 370 25.25 -4.41 4.22
C VAL A 370 25.82 -4.54 2.81
N LYS A 371 26.98 -5.21 2.66
CA LYS A 371 27.57 -5.47 1.35
C LYS A 371 26.66 -6.33 0.48
N ILE A 372 26.19 -7.48 0.98
CA ILE A 372 25.30 -8.41 0.26
C ILE A 372 24.04 -7.68 -0.20
N THR A 373 23.38 -6.95 0.70
CA THR A 373 22.14 -6.23 0.37
C THR A 373 22.38 -5.08 -0.62
N ASP A 374 23.48 -4.34 -0.48
CA ASP A 374 23.87 -3.30 -1.46
C ASP A 374 24.24 -3.90 -2.83
N ASP A 375 24.91 -5.06 -2.87
CA ASP A 375 25.25 -5.75 -4.12
C ASP A 375 24.00 -6.27 -4.83
N PHE A 376 23.04 -6.84 -4.10
CA PHE A 376 21.73 -7.21 -4.65
C PHE A 376 21.03 -6.00 -5.28
N LYS A 377 20.99 -4.86 -4.56
CA LYS A 377 20.37 -3.62 -5.06
C LYS A 377 21.09 -3.05 -6.28
N ARG A 378 22.41 -3.19 -6.39
CA ARG A 378 23.17 -2.80 -7.59
C ARG A 378 22.84 -3.70 -8.79
N ALA A 379 22.65 -5.00 -8.56
CA ALA A 379 22.34 -5.96 -9.62
C ALA A 379 20.89 -5.85 -10.12
N HIS A 380 19.93 -5.59 -9.21
CA HIS A 380 18.50 -5.69 -9.53
C HIS A 380 17.74 -4.35 -9.43
N GLY A 381 18.28 -3.36 -8.73
CA GLY A 381 17.67 -2.06 -8.46
C GLY A 381 17.28 -1.88 -7.00
N ASP A 382 17.32 -0.63 -6.52
CA ASP A 382 17.21 -0.28 -5.09
C ASP A 382 15.93 -0.79 -4.40
N LYS A 383 14.82 -0.89 -5.14
CA LYS A 383 13.51 -1.33 -4.60
C LYS A 383 13.33 -2.84 -4.60
N GLN A 384 14.14 -3.58 -5.36
CA GLN A 384 13.86 -5.00 -5.63
C GLN A 384 14.04 -5.88 -4.40
N LEU A 385 14.96 -5.56 -3.49
CA LEU A 385 15.12 -6.34 -2.26
C LEU A 385 13.84 -6.29 -1.42
N ALA A 386 13.27 -5.09 -1.23
CA ALA A 386 12.02 -4.93 -0.49
C ALA A 386 10.85 -5.65 -1.19
N ILE A 387 10.77 -5.55 -2.53
CA ILE A 387 9.74 -6.22 -3.33
C ILE A 387 9.87 -7.74 -3.23
N LEU A 388 11.07 -8.30 -3.31
CA LEU A 388 11.34 -9.73 -3.16
C LEU A 388 10.84 -10.25 -1.82
N LEU A 389 11.22 -9.60 -0.72
CA LEU A 389 10.80 -10.02 0.62
C LEU A 389 9.28 -9.91 0.79
N GLN A 390 8.64 -8.89 0.22
CA GLN A 390 7.18 -8.77 0.22
C GLN A 390 6.47 -9.85 -0.61
N ARG A 391 7.06 -10.26 -1.74
CA ARG A 391 6.53 -11.34 -2.58
C ARG A 391 6.61 -12.69 -1.86
N ILE A 392 7.74 -12.96 -1.21
CA ILE A 392 7.92 -14.17 -0.39
C ILE A 392 6.95 -14.16 0.80
N GLU A 393 6.78 -13.02 1.48
CA GLU A 393 5.78 -12.88 2.56
C GLU A 393 4.37 -13.21 2.06
N ALA A 394 3.98 -12.64 0.92
CA ALA A 394 2.69 -12.92 0.30
C ALA A 394 2.56 -14.40 -0.12
N GLN A 395 3.63 -15.03 -0.60
CA GLN A 395 3.65 -16.45 -0.96
C GLN A 395 3.44 -17.34 0.27
N ILE A 396 4.16 -17.09 1.35
CA ILE A 396 4.01 -17.86 2.59
C ILE A 396 2.57 -17.76 3.10
N VAL A 397 2.04 -16.54 3.21
CA VAL A 397 0.71 -16.35 3.79
C VAL A 397 -0.40 -16.78 2.83
N LEU A 398 -0.42 -16.26 1.60
CA LEU A 398 -1.56 -16.45 0.69
C LEU A 398 -1.51 -17.77 -0.08
N ASP A 399 -0.32 -18.30 -0.37
CA ASP A 399 -0.18 -19.51 -1.18
C ASP A 399 0.04 -20.77 -0.33
N ASN A 400 0.40 -20.64 0.95
CA ASN A 400 0.70 -21.80 1.80
C ASN A 400 -0.12 -21.84 3.10
N VAL A 401 -0.39 -20.69 3.74
CA VAL A 401 -1.22 -20.65 4.96
C VAL A 401 -2.70 -20.67 4.62
N VAL A 402 -3.16 -19.80 3.71
CA VAL A 402 -4.58 -19.69 3.34
C VAL A 402 -5.19 -21.02 2.89
N PRO A 403 -4.58 -21.83 1.99
CA PRO A 403 -5.15 -23.13 1.63
C PRO A 403 -5.33 -24.07 2.82
N LYS A 404 -4.42 -24.05 3.80
CA LYS A 404 -4.52 -24.85 5.02
C LYS A 404 -5.68 -24.39 5.91
N LEU A 405 -5.90 -23.08 6.02
CA LEU A 405 -7.03 -22.51 6.75
C LEU A 405 -8.37 -22.88 6.09
N ILE A 406 -8.44 -22.80 4.76
CA ILE A 406 -9.63 -23.21 3.98
C ILE A 406 -9.93 -24.69 4.21
N LYS A 407 -8.91 -25.55 4.11
CA LYS A 407 -9.05 -26.99 4.34
C LYS A 407 -9.50 -27.31 5.78
N ALA A 408 -9.06 -26.52 6.74
CA ALA A 408 -9.46 -26.63 8.14
C ALA A 408 -10.84 -26.02 8.44
N ASN A 409 -11.51 -25.41 7.44
CA ASN A 409 -12.78 -24.71 7.59
C ASN A 409 -12.74 -23.60 8.67
N ILE A 410 -11.61 -22.91 8.75
CA ILE A 410 -11.38 -21.80 9.68
C ILE A 410 -11.72 -20.48 8.98
N TRP A 411 -12.50 -19.62 9.64
CA TRP A 411 -12.71 -18.27 9.15
C TRP A 411 -11.39 -17.48 9.22
N PHE A 412 -11.05 -16.77 8.16
CA PHE A 412 -9.84 -15.96 8.13
C PHE A 412 -9.99 -14.68 7.30
N ALA A 413 -9.15 -13.71 7.61
CA ALA A 413 -8.78 -12.65 6.69
C ALA A 413 -7.27 -12.39 6.79
N THR A 414 -6.64 -11.85 5.75
CA THR A 414 -5.20 -11.56 5.78
C THR A 414 -4.95 -10.05 5.74
N LYS A 415 -3.91 -9.63 6.46
CA LYS A 415 -3.41 -8.26 6.44
C LYS A 415 -1.89 -8.26 6.38
N HIS A 416 -1.37 -8.44 5.18
CA HIS A 416 0.07 -8.62 4.91
C HIS A 416 0.62 -9.85 5.64
N ASP A 417 1.54 -9.65 6.58
CA ASP A 417 2.19 -10.61 7.46
C ASP A 417 1.32 -11.03 8.67
N SER A 418 0.04 -10.71 8.65
CA SER A 418 -0.94 -11.00 9.68
C SER A 418 -2.07 -11.90 9.17
N VAL A 419 -2.42 -12.91 9.95
CA VAL A 419 -3.64 -13.70 9.75
C VAL A 419 -4.65 -13.35 10.85
N LEU A 420 -5.83 -12.90 10.43
CA LEU A 420 -6.95 -12.60 11.31
C LEU A 420 -7.84 -13.83 11.44
N CYS A 421 -8.31 -14.09 12.65
CA CYS A 421 -9.15 -15.24 12.99
C CYS A 421 -10.10 -14.94 14.16
N LYS A 422 -11.00 -15.88 14.47
CA LYS A 422 -11.81 -15.85 15.69
C LYS A 422 -11.00 -16.30 16.89
N GLN A 423 -11.41 -15.89 18.09
CA GLN A 423 -10.69 -16.21 19.31
C GLN A 423 -10.50 -17.71 19.54
N HIS A 424 -11.53 -18.51 19.24
CA HIS A 424 -11.49 -19.96 19.46
C HIS A 424 -10.56 -20.69 18.48
N ASP A 425 -10.29 -20.11 17.31
CA ASP A 425 -9.39 -20.67 16.29
C ASP A 425 -7.93 -20.24 16.49
N LEU A 426 -7.66 -19.29 17.40
CA LEU A 426 -6.36 -18.64 17.55
C LEU A 426 -5.19 -19.64 17.65
N ALA A 427 -5.31 -20.63 18.53
CA ALA A 427 -4.26 -21.64 18.73
C ALA A 427 -4.01 -22.47 17.45
N GLN A 428 -5.08 -22.83 16.73
CA GLN A 428 -4.96 -23.61 15.49
C GLN A 428 -4.33 -22.78 14.37
N VAL A 429 -4.71 -21.51 14.24
CA VAL A 429 -4.14 -20.58 13.27
C VAL A 429 -2.66 -20.32 13.55
N THR A 430 -2.29 -20.09 14.82
CA THR A 430 -0.89 -19.94 15.25
C THR A 430 -0.07 -21.17 14.88
N ASN A 431 -0.59 -22.38 15.12
CA ASN A 431 0.10 -23.63 14.75
C ASN A 431 0.27 -23.78 13.23
N ILE A 432 -0.78 -23.53 12.44
CA ILE A 432 -0.71 -23.60 10.97
C ILE A 432 0.33 -22.61 10.42
N LEU A 433 0.35 -21.38 10.95
CA LEU A 433 1.30 -20.35 10.55
C LEU A 433 2.73 -20.74 10.93
N HIS A 434 2.94 -21.22 12.17
CA HIS A 434 4.23 -21.68 12.66
C HIS A 434 4.80 -22.84 11.84
N GLU A 435 4.03 -23.89 11.60
CA GLU A 435 4.44 -25.04 10.79
C GLU A 435 4.78 -24.63 9.35
N THR A 436 3.97 -23.73 8.78
CA THR A 436 4.23 -23.23 7.42
C THR A 436 5.51 -22.44 7.37
N LEU A 437 5.74 -21.52 8.31
CA LEU A 437 6.98 -20.74 8.38
C LEU A 437 8.22 -21.62 8.58
N ALA A 438 8.12 -22.65 9.43
CA ALA A 438 9.19 -23.61 9.66
C ALA A 438 9.62 -24.35 8.38
N ALA A 439 8.66 -24.68 7.50
CA ALA A 439 8.95 -25.29 6.20
C ALA A 439 9.77 -24.40 5.26
N PHE A 440 9.69 -23.07 5.43
CA PHE A 440 10.53 -22.09 4.73
C PHE A 440 11.81 -21.70 5.49
N GLY A 441 12.12 -22.38 6.61
CA GLY A 441 13.25 -22.03 7.47
C GLY A 441 13.07 -20.73 8.26
N VAL A 442 11.84 -20.19 8.33
CA VAL A 442 11.51 -18.95 9.04
C VAL A 442 11.06 -19.29 10.47
N ALA A 443 11.98 -19.70 11.33
CA ALA A 443 11.69 -20.02 12.74
C ALA A 443 11.53 -18.75 13.59
N CYS A 444 10.45 -18.00 13.39
CA CYS A 444 10.22 -16.72 14.04
C CYS A 444 9.08 -16.70 15.06
N ALA A 445 9.18 -15.76 16.00
CA ALA A 445 8.14 -15.54 16.99
C ALA A 445 6.84 -15.04 16.32
N LEU A 446 5.72 -15.60 16.74
CA LEU A 446 4.39 -15.12 16.37
C LEU A 446 3.85 -14.24 17.49
N ARG A 447 3.18 -13.14 17.14
CA ARG A 447 2.54 -12.24 18.11
C ARG A 447 1.04 -12.33 17.94
N GLU A 448 0.37 -12.69 19.02
CA GLU A 448 -1.08 -12.75 19.08
C GLU A 448 -1.61 -11.43 19.66
N GLU A 449 -2.65 -10.89 19.06
CA GLU A 449 -3.25 -9.63 19.50
C GLU A 449 -4.76 -9.63 19.28
N ASN A 450 -5.52 -9.16 20.27
CA ASN A 450 -6.92 -8.82 20.04
C ASN A 450 -7.00 -7.50 19.27
N VAL A 451 -7.31 -7.57 17.97
CA VAL A 451 -7.32 -6.38 17.11
C VAL A 451 -8.58 -5.52 17.27
N THR A 452 -9.60 -6.04 17.97
CA THR A 452 -10.88 -5.36 18.23
C THR A 452 -10.94 -4.64 19.58
N ASN A 453 -9.92 -4.81 20.43
CA ASN A 453 -9.82 -4.12 21.71
C ASN A 453 -8.48 -3.39 21.85
N LEU A 454 -8.17 -2.55 20.87
CA LEU A 454 -7.01 -1.69 20.92
C LEU A 454 -7.34 -0.51 21.82
N GLU A 455 -6.59 -0.35 22.92
CA GLU A 455 -6.65 0.88 23.72
C GLU A 455 -6.55 2.09 22.79
N ALA A 456 -7.37 3.12 23.06
CA ALA A 456 -7.41 4.32 22.25
C ALA A 456 -5.96 4.83 22.00
N PRO A 457 -5.57 5.13 20.75
CA PRO A 457 -4.19 5.48 20.45
C PRO A 457 -3.74 6.64 21.34
N ARG A 458 -2.55 6.52 21.94
CA ARG A 458 -1.90 7.64 22.62
C ARG A 458 -1.81 8.80 21.63
N VAL A 459 -2.51 9.89 21.95
CA VAL A 459 -2.72 11.09 21.13
C VAL A 459 -1.40 11.71 20.69
#